data_AF-A0A2S2NX95-F1
#
_entry.id   AF-A0A2S2NX95-F1
#
_cell.length_a   1.000
_cell.length_b   1.000
_cell.length_c   1.000
_cell.angle_alpha   90.00
_cell.angle_beta   90.00
_cell.angle_gamma   90.00
#
_symmetry.space_group_name_H-M   'P 1'
#
loop_
_entity.id
_entity.type
_entity.pdbx_description
1 polymer ?
#
loop_
_entity_poly.entity_id
_entity_poly.type
_entity_poly.pdbx_seq_one_letter_code
_entity_poly.pdbx_strand_id
1 'polypeptide(L)'
;ANPIESDKIFKAEAKTDSRVKFVDVVHNSEAYVRCDCQETAIKIAEENRWPQTRLLKGEEEKLYWDKILRDRETKCAKQKETKKPRGREKLIKKAEKRLAQHVTFNQEDNE
;
A
#
# COMPACT_ATOMS: atom_id res chain seq x y z
N ALA A 1 0.64 19.03 20.27
CA ALA A 1 -0.70 18.87 19.67
C ALA A 1 -0.52 18.06 18.40
N ASN A 2 -1.30 17.00 18.18
CA ASN A 2 -1.24 16.25 16.93
C ASN A 2 -1.78 17.15 15.81
N PRO A 3 -1.01 17.45 14.76
CA PRO A 3 -1.47 18.33 13.68
C PRO A 3 -2.64 17.72 12.90
N ILE A 4 -2.80 16.40 12.94
CA ILE A 4 -3.81 15.63 12.22
C ILE A 4 -4.68 14.90 13.26
N GLU A 5 -5.91 15.38 13.45
CA GLU A 5 -6.87 14.79 14.40
C GLU A 5 -7.39 13.43 13.93
N SER A 6 -7.58 13.27 12.61
CA SER A 6 -7.98 12.00 11.99
C SER A 6 -7.53 11.92 10.53
N ASP A 7 -6.84 10.83 10.19
CA ASP A 7 -6.51 10.44 8.82
C ASP A 7 -7.68 10.60 7.83
N LYS A 8 -8.89 10.20 8.24
CA LYS A 8 -10.07 10.18 7.36
C LYS A 8 -10.56 11.59 7.07
N ILE A 9 -10.61 12.43 8.10
CA ILE A 9 -11.07 13.81 8.01
C ILE A 9 -10.08 14.60 7.14
N PHE A 10 -8.78 14.49 7.43
CA PHE A 10 -7.75 15.17 6.65
C PHE A 10 -7.76 14.74 5.17
N LYS A 11 -7.87 13.43 4.90
CA LYS A 11 -7.97 12.93 3.51
C LYS A 11 -9.21 13.45 2.79
N ALA A 12 -10.35 13.59 3.46
CA ALA A 12 -11.56 14.12 2.87
C ALA A 12 -11.43 15.62 2.57
N GLU A 13 -10.90 16.38 3.53
CA GLU A 13 -10.69 17.81 3.38
C GLU A 13 -9.71 18.13 2.24
N ALA A 14 -8.53 17.49 2.24
CA ALA A 14 -7.52 17.70 1.20
C ALA A 14 -7.99 17.26 -0.20
N LYS A 15 -8.85 16.25 -0.30
CA LYS A 15 -9.44 15.81 -1.57
C LYS A 15 -10.61 16.67 -2.06
N THR A 16 -11.07 17.63 -1.25
CA THR A 16 -12.06 18.62 -1.71
C THR A 16 -11.44 19.50 -2.81
N ASP A 17 -10.12 19.65 -2.80
CA ASP A 17 -9.37 20.33 -3.84
C ASP A 17 -9.09 19.39 -5.03
N SER A 18 -9.55 19.77 -6.22
CA SER A 18 -9.38 18.99 -7.46
C SER A 18 -7.92 18.88 -7.93
N ARG A 19 -7.05 19.79 -7.45
CA ARG A 19 -5.61 19.80 -7.71
C ARG A 19 -4.90 18.66 -6.97
N VAL A 20 -5.48 18.15 -5.87
CA VAL A 20 -4.92 17.07 -5.07
C VAL A 20 -5.27 15.71 -5.67
N LYS A 21 -4.25 14.94 -6.08
CA LYS A 21 -4.41 13.60 -6.66
C LYS A 21 -4.27 12.48 -5.65
N PHE A 22 -3.49 12.70 -4.61
CA PHE A 22 -3.29 11.68 -3.58
C PHE A 22 -2.89 12.31 -2.25
N VAL A 23 -3.32 11.67 -1.16
CA VAL A 23 -2.98 12.07 0.20
C VAL A 23 -2.45 10.85 0.92
N ASP A 24 -1.15 10.87 1.22
CA ASP A 24 -0.51 9.88 2.10
C ASP A 24 -0.47 10.46 3.51
N VAL A 25 -0.92 9.70 4.51
CA VAL A 25 -0.89 10.14 5.91
C VAL A 25 -0.09 9.12 6.70
N VAL A 26 0.92 9.60 7.40
CA VAL A 26 1.86 8.81 8.18
C VAL A 26 1.51 8.98 9.66
N HIS A 27 0.83 7.98 10.20
CA HIS A 27 0.55 7.79 11.63
C HIS A 27 -0.01 9.03 12.37
N ASN A 28 -0.94 9.77 11.76
CA ASN A 28 -1.51 11.02 12.30
C ASN A 28 -0.46 12.10 12.70
N SER A 29 0.79 12.00 12.22
CA SER A 29 1.87 12.95 12.55
C SER A 29 2.19 13.84 11.36
N GLU A 30 2.34 13.23 10.18
CA GLU A 30 2.70 13.93 8.95
C GLU A 30 1.80 13.48 7.80
N ALA A 31 1.60 14.37 6.84
CA ALA A 31 0.89 14.06 5.61
C ALA A 31 1.63 14.59 4.39
N TYR A 32 1.63 13.78 3.33
CA TYR A 32 2.21 14.10 2.04
C TYR A 32 1.10 14.21 1.01
N VAL A 33 0.90 15.42 0.51
CA VAL A 33 -0.12 15.74 -0.48
C VAL A 33 0.54 15.78 -1.86
N ARG A 34 0.07 14.92 -2.77
CA ARG A 34 0.51 14.91 -4.17
C ARG A 34 -0.47 15.70 -5.01
N CYS A 35 0.05 16.72 -5.67
CA CYS A 35 -0.69 17.55 -6.59
C CYS A 35 -0.55 17.03 -8.03
N ASP A 36 -1.34 17.57 -8.93
CA ASP A 36 -1.34 17.23 -10.35
C ASP A 36 -0.15 17.82 -11.12
N CYS A 37 0.29 19.02 -10.76
CA CYS A 37 1.47 19.66 -11.32
C CYS A 37 2.28 20.42 -10.26
N GLN A 38 3.45 20.92 -10.66
CA GLN A 38 4.35 21.65 -9.77
C GLN A 38 3.75 23.01 -9.36
N GLU A 39 3.12 23.73 -10.28
CA GLU A 39 2.54 25.05 -10.02
C GLU A 39 1.42 25.00 -8.98
N THR A 40 0.58 23.97 -9.03
CA THR A 40 -0.48 23.78 -8.05
C THR A 40 0.07 23.41 -6.69
N ALA A 41 1.14 22.60 -6.62
CA ALA A 41 1.82 22.28 -5.37
C ALA A 41 2.42 23.54 -4.71
N ILE A 42 3.02 24.44 -5.50
CA ILE A 42 3.53 25.73 -5.01
C ILE A 42 2.39 26.57 -4.44
N LYS A 43 1.31 26.77 -5.22
CA LYS A 43 0.14 27.56 -4.78
C LYS A 43 -0.47 27.02 -3.49
N ILE A 44 -0.64 25.70 -3.39
CA ILE A 44 -1.19 25.07 -2.17
C ILE A 44 -0.26 25.27 -0.97
N ALA A 45 1.06 25.20 -1.17
CA ALA A 45 2.01 25.47 -0.09
C ALA A 45 1.97 26.94 0.36
N GLU A 46 1.81 27.88 -0.57
CA GLU A 46 1.69 29.32 -0.29
C GLU A 46 0.37 29.70 0.36
N GLU A 47 -0.73 29.01 0.00
CA GLU A 47 -2.05 29.17 0.62
C GLU A 47 -2.04 28.88 2.14
N ASN A 48 -1.01 28.18 2.65
CA ASN A 48 -0.82 27.87 4.07
C ASN A 48 -2.07 27.27 4.74
N ARG A 49 -2.83 26.48 3.97
CA ARG A 49 -4.10 25.89 4.39
C ARG A 49 -3.96 24.98 5.62
N TRP A 50 -2.82 24.31 5.75
CA TRP A 50 -2.50 23.44 6.88
C TRP A 50 -1.25 23.93 7.61
N PRO A 51 -1.16 23.69 8.93
CA PRO A 51 0.00 24.11 9.72
C PRO A 51 1.27 23.44 9.20
N GLN A 52 2.36 24.23 9.14
CA GLN A 52 3.69 23.76 8.75
C GLN A 52 3.76 23.11 7.36
N THR A 53 2.89 23.55 6.43
CA THR A 53 2.94 23.11 5.04
C THR A 53 4.19 23.64 4.37
N ARG A 54 4.98 22.77 3.73
CA ARG A 54 6.11 23.16 2.89
C ARG A 54 6.19 22.27 1.67
N LEU A 55 6.69 22.84 0.58
CA LEU A 55 6.97 22.06 -0.62
C LEU A 55 8.22 21.19 -0.39
N LEU A 56 8.08 19.87 -0.57
CA LEU A 56 9.23 18.97 -0.62
C LEU A 56 10.05 19.27 -1.88
N LYS A 57 11.37 19.33 -1.72
CA LYS A 57 12.31 19.59 -2.82
C LYS A 57 13.60 18.80 -2.60
N GLY A 58 14.33 18.53 -3.67
CA GLY A 58 15.69 17.98 -3.61
C GLY A 58 15.74 16.55 -3.08
N GLU A 59 16.63 16.30 -2.12
CA GLU A 59 16.87 14.95 -1.60
C GLU A 59 15.67 14.37 -0.85
N GLU A 60 14.98 15.18 -0.04
CA GLU A 60 13.80 14.72 0.72
C GLU A 60 12.68 14.26 -0.22
N GLU A 61 12.45 15.00 -1.31
CA GLU A 61 11.47 14.62 -2.32
C GLU A 61 11.85 13.29 -2.99
N LYS A 62 13.13 13.13 -3.36
CA LYS A 62 13.63 11.90 -3.95
C LYS A 62 13.44 10.71 -3.01
N LEU A 63 13.82 10.85 -1.73
CA LEU A 63 13.66 9.81 -0.72
C LEU A 63 12.18 9.41 -0.53
N TYR A 64 11.26 10.37 -0.55
CA TYR A 64 9.83 10.10 -0.49
C TYR A 64 9.34 9.30 -1.70
N TRP A 65 9.77 9.65 -2.91
CA TRP A 65 9.43 8.88 -4.12
C TRP A 65 10.02 7.47 -4.11
N ASP A 66 11.27 7.32 -3.68
CA ASP A 66 11.93 6.02 -3.54
C ASP A 66 11.21 5.12 -2.53
N LYS A 67 10.76 5.69 -1.40
CA LYS A 67 9.88 5.00 -0.44
C LYS A 67 8.61 4.47 -1.12
N ILE A 68 7.92 5.30 -1.90
CA ILE A 68 6.69 4.90 -2.59
C ILE A 68 6.95 3.73 -3.57
N LEU A 69 8.05 3.78 -4.31
CA LEU A 69 8.42 2.72 -5.25
C LEU A 69 8.67 1.40 -4.51
N ARG A 70 9.45 1.45 -3.42
CA ARG A 70 9.72 0.28 -2.57
C ARG A 70 8.45 -0.31 -1.95
N ASP A 71 7.54 0.53 -1.48
CA ASP A 71 6.25 0.10 -0.92
C ASP A 71 5.39 -0.61 -1.99
N ARG A 72 5.40 -0.09 -3.22
CA ARG A 72 4.69 -0.71 -4.36
C ARG A 72 5.29 -2.05 -4.74
N GLU A 73 6.61 -2.17 -4.81
CA GLU A 73 7.31 -3.42 -5.08
C GLU A 73 6.99 -4.48 -4.02
N THR A 74 7.09 -4.10 -2.75
CA THR A 74 6.80 -4.97 -1.61
C THR A 74 5.34 -5.45 -1.66
N LYS A 75 4.40 -4.55 -1.95
CA LYS A 75 2.98 -4.91 -2.11
C LYS A 75 2.75 -5.86 -3.28
N CYS A 76 3.43 -5.63 -4.41
CA CYS A 76 3.33 -6.48 -5.59
C CYS A 76 3.90 -7.89 -5.31
N ALA A 77 5.07 -7.97 -4.66
CA ALA A 77 5.69 -9.23 -4.25
C ALA A 77 4.78 -10.02 -3.30
N LYS A 78 4.29 -9.39 -2.23
CA LYS A 78 3.35 -10.00 -1.29
C LYS A 78 2.05 -10.47 -1.96
N GLN A 79 1.55 -9.72 -2.94
CA GLN A 79 0.39 -10.14 -3.73
C GLN A 79 0.66 -11.36 -4.60
N LYS A 80 1.89 -11.55 -5.09
CA LYS A 80 2.25 -12.76 -5.86
C LYS A 80 2.25 -14.00 -4.95
N GLU A 81 2.80 -13.88 -3.75
CA GLU A 81 2.88 -14.97 -2.79
C GLU A 81 1.50 -15.38 -2.23
N THR A 82 0.64 -14.40 -1.97
CA THR A 82 -0.69 -14.65 -1.38
C THR A 82 -1.75 -15.08 -2.40
N LYS A 83 -1.46 -14.97 -3.70
CA LYS A 83 -2.39 -15.42 -4.74
C LYS A 83 -2.49 -16.94 -4.72
N LYS A 84 -3.74 -17.44 -4.64
CA LYS A 84 -4.01 -18.88 -4.72
C LYS A 84 -3.46 -19.42 -6.05
N PRO A 85 -2.67 -20.51 -6.04
CA PRO A 85 -2.12 -21.11 -7.25
C PRO A 85 -3.27 -21.62 -8.15
N ARG A 86 -3.11 -21.46 -9.46
CA ARG A 86 -4.11 -21.83 -10.48
C ARG A 86 -3.47 -22.70 -11.57
N GLY A 87 -4.30 -23.34 -12.39
CA GLY A 87 -3.84 -24.14 -13.54
C GLY A 87 -2.85 -25.25 -13.15
N ARG A 88 -1.74 -25.35 -13.90
CA ARG A 88 -0.69 -26.35 -13.70
C ARG A 88 -0.13 -26.35 -12.27
N GLU A 89 0.12 -25.18 -11.71
CA GLU A 89 0.69 -25.05 -10.36
C GLU A 89 -0.25 -25.61 -9.28
N LYS A 90 -1.56 -25.43 -9.45
CA LYS A 90 -2.57 -26.02 -8.56
C LYS A 90 -2.55 -27.55 -8.63
N LEU A 91 -2.39 -28.12 -9.82
CA LEU A 91 -2.34 -29.57 -10.02
C LEU A 91 -1.08 -30.17 -9.39
N ILE A 92 0.08 -29.53 -9.59
CA ILE A 92 1.36 -29.92 -8.96
C ILE A 92 1.24 -29.93 -7.44
N LYS A 93 0.79 -28.81 -6.83
CA LYS A 93 0.60 -28.72 -5.38
C LYS A 93 -0.39 -29.75 -4.83
N LYS A 94 -1.42 -30.13 -5.61
CA LYS A 94 -2.38 -31.18 -5.22
C LYS A 94 -1.74 -32.57 -5.26
N ALA A 95 -0.89 -32.84 -6.25
CA ALA A 95 -0.17 -34.10 -6.37
C ALA A 95 0.86 -34.24 -5.23
N GLU A 96 1.66 -33.20 -4.98
CA GLU A 96 2.62 -33.14 -3.86
C GLU A 96 1.92 -33.38 -2.51
N LYS A 97 0.76 -32.73 -2.29
CA LYS A 97 -0.02 -32.93 -1.06
C LYS A 97 -0.50 -34.37 -0.91
N ARG A 98 -0.91 -35.03 -1.99
CA ARG A 98 -1.32 -36.45 -1.95
C ARG A 98 -0.13 -37.39 -1.72
N LEU A 99 1.03 -37.09 -2.31
CA LEU A 99 2.25 -37.87 -2.08
C LEU A 99 2.73 -37.76 -0.62
N ALA A 100 2.57 -36.58 -0.01
CA ALA A 100 2.91 -36.33 1.38
C ALA A 100 1.90 -36.94 2.38
N GLN A 101 0.77 -37.49 1.92
CA GLN A 101 -0.17 -38.20 2.79
C GLN A 101 0.30 -39.64 2.97
N HIS A 102 0.63 -40.01 4.21
CA HIS A 102 0.81 -41.41 4.58
C HIS A 102 -0.50 -42.16 4.35
N VAL A 103 -0.45 -43.18 3.49
CA VAL A 103 -1.59 -44.09 3.26
C VAL A 103 -1.55 -45.15 4.35
N THR A 104 -2.50 -45.09 5.28
CA THR A 104 -2.74 -46.18 6.24
C THR A 104 -3.82 -47.10 5.68
N PHE A 105 -3.48 -48.36 5.44
CA PHE A 105 -4.45 -49.39 5.09
C PHE A 105 -5.04 -49.94 6.40
N ASN A 106 -6.24 -49.49 6.76
CA ASN A 106 -6.98 -50.16 7.83
C ASN A 106 -7.58 -51.42 7.22
N GLN A 107 -7.13 -52.57 7.72
CA GLN A 107 -7.59 -53.89 7.32
C GLN A 107 -8.89 -54.21 8.08
N GLU A 108 -9.99 -53.57 7.71
CA GLU A 108 -11.34 -53.88 8.24
C GLU A 108 -12.35 -53.86 7.09
N ASP A 109 -12.18 -54.77 6.13
CA ASP A 109 -13.21 -55.14 5.16
C ASP A 109 -13.02 -56.64 4.84
N ASN A 110 -13.30 -57.48 5.83
CA ASN A 110 -13.57 -58.92 5.68
C ASN A 110 -14.19 -59.44 6.98
N GLU A 111 -15.51 -59.31 7.10
CA GLU A 111 -16.41 -60.29 7.72
C GLU A 111 -17.85 -60.05 7.23
#